data_AF-A0A0C2FRL3-F1
#
_entry.id   AF-A0A0C2FRL3-F1
#
_cell.length_a   1.000
_cell.length_b   1.000
_cell.length_c   1.000
_cell.angle_alpha   90.00
_cell.angle_beta   90.00
_cell.angle_gamma   90.00
#
_symmetry.space_group_name_H-M   'P 1'
#
loop_
_entity.id
_entity.type
_entity.pdbx_description
1 polymer ?
#
loop_
_entity_poly.entity_id
_entity_poly.type
_entity_poly.pdbx_seq_one_letter_code
_entity_poly.pdbx_strand_id
1 'polypeptide(L)'
;EVGLSLLASSLSYWAAKGRDGCPHIFVSSHFHALQELITDAHGIISYHTMEVLKKGVELNFQFRLVDGLVDSSFAVYTACKMGVPEDVVDRANEVYEHVCGGNALSELPCVDSDEERKNRWLTRRMQEILPRVDDWDIDRDLNGLLDLIEESLLEPDERIGQSSTQESDSEHELNIQIQENDEEDAEDEEGPEERNGFLPALE
;
A
#
# COMPACT_ATOMS: atom_id res chain seq x y z
N GLU A 1 6.87 16.99 -16.80
CA GLU A 1 6.95 17.29 -18.26
C GLU A 1 8.17 18.10 -18.69
N VAL A 2 8.74 18.97 -17.84
CA VAL A 2 9.92 19.80 -18.21
C VAL A 2 11.15 18.94 -18.58
N GLY A 3 11.37 17.81 -17.90
CA GLY A 3 12.52 16.95 -18.18
C GLY A 3 12.47 16.25 -19.55
N LEU A 4 11.31 15.71 -19.93
CA LEU A 4 11.10 15.04 -21.21
C LEU A 4 11.28 16.01 -22.38
N SER A 5 10.65 17.18 -22.31
CA SER A 5 10.75 18.21 -23.34
C SER A 5 12.18 18.76 -23.48
N LEU A 6 12.90 18.95 -22.37
CA LEU A 6 14.30 19.37 -22.40
C LEU A 6 15.20 18.31 -23.05
N LEU A 7 15.01 17.03 -22.71
CA LEU A 7 15.77 15.94 -23.32
C LEU A 7 15.49 15.82 -24.82
N ALA A 8 14.22 15.83 -25.21
CA ALA A 8 13.81 15.78 -26.61
C ALA A 8 14.37 16.96 -27.43
N SER A 9 14.32 18.17 -26.86
CA SER A 9 14.88 19.37 -27.49
C SER A 9 16.40 19.29 -27.62
N SER A 10 17.08 18.80 -26.58
CA SER A 10 18.53 18.60 -26.59
C SER A 10 18.96 17.59 -27.66
N LEU A 11 18.24 16.48 -27.77
CA LEU A 11 18.51 15.45 -28.79
C LEU A 11 18.24 15.97 -30.20
N SER A 12 17.12 16.66 -30.40
CA SER A 12 16.77 17.28 -31.69
C SER A 12 17.78 18.34 -32.10
N TYR A 13 18.30 19.13 -31.14
CA TYR A 13 19.36 20.12 -31.39
C TYR A 13 20.62 19.47 -31.95
N TRP A 14 21.06 18.36 -31.36
CA TRP A 14 22.24 17.64 -31.84
C TRP A 14 21.97 16.91 -33.16
N ALA A 15 20.80 16.30 -33.32
CA ALA A 15 20.39 15.66 -34.57
C ALA A 15 20.40 16.66 -35.75
N ALA A 16 19.93 17.88 -35.53
CA ALA A 16 19.93 18.97 -36.51
C ALA A 16 21.34 19.43 -36.94
N LYS A 17 22.42 19.05 -36.23
CA LYS A 17 23.80 19.32 -36.66
C LYS A 17 24.31 18.31 -37.69
N GLY A 18 23.55 17.23 -37.96
CA GLY A 18 23.93 16.19 -38.90
C GLY A 18 25.15 15.38 -38.43
N ARG A 19 25.63 14.47 -39.30
CA ARG A 19 26.65 13.48 -38.95
C ARG A 19 28.02 14.08 -38.61
N ASP A 20 28.36 15.21 -39.21
CA ASP A 20 29.66 15.86 -39.00
C ASP A 20 29.67 16.82 -37.80
N GLY A 21 28.49 17.31 -37.40
CA GLY A 21 28.35 18.29 -36.31
C GLY A 21 27.79 17.71 -35.01
N CYS A 22 27.23 16.50 -35.04
CA CYS A 22 26.74 15.79 -33.86
C CYS A 22 27.87 14.93 -33.26
N PRO A 23 28.22 15.09 -31.97
CA PRO A 23 29.13 14.16 -31.31
C PRO A 23 28.49 12.77 -31.18
N HIS A 24 29.31 11.76 -30.91
CA HIS A 24 28.78 10.41 -30.66
C HIS A 24 28.11 10.37 -29.29
N ILE A 25 26.78 10.27 -29.27
CA ILE A 25 25.95 10.32 -28.06
C ILE A 25 25.21 8.99 -27.93
N PHE A 26 25.26 8.40 -26.73
CA PHE A 26 24.33 7.35 -26.30
C PHE A 26 23.40 7.89 -25.24
N VAL A 27 22.09 7.68 -25.42
CA VAL A 27 21.08 8.05 -24.42
C VAL A 27 20.26 6.82 -24.07
N SER A 28 20.17 6.54 -22.78
CA SER A 28 19.22 5.60 -22.21
C SER A 28 18.14 6.37 -21.48
N SER A 29 16.88 5.97 -21.66
CA SER A 29 15.72 6.68 -21.11
C SER A 29 14.61 5.68 -20.79
N HIS A 30 13.79 6.03 -19.79
CA HIS A 30 12.55 5.32 -19.46
C HIS A 30 11.31 6.05 -20.02
N PHE A 31 11.49 7.14 -20.77
CA PHE A 31 10.40 7.88 -21.39
C PHE A 31 9.99 7.27 -22.73
N HIS A 32 8.87 6.53 -22.74
CA HIS A 32 8.31 5.95 -23.96
C HIS A 32 7.94 7.02 -25.01
N ALA A 33 7.37 8.14 -24.56
CA ALA A 33 6.97 9.26 -25.42
C ALA A 33 8.15 10.04 -26.01
N LEU A 34 9.40 9.75 -25.63
CA LEU A 34 10.57 10.51 -26.09
C LEU A 34 10.74 10.46 -27.60
N GLN A 35 10.52 9.30 -28.23
CA GLN A 35 10.65 9.12 -29.67
C GLN A 35 9.71 10.04 -30.47
N GLU A 36 8.52 10.32 -29.93
CA GLU A 36 7.47 11.10 -30.62
C GLU A 36 7.79 12.60 -30.61
N LEU A 37 8.65 13.03 -29.68
CA LEU A 37 9.03 14.42 -29.48
C LEU A 37 10.35 14.79 -30.15
N ILE A 38 11.15 13.80 -30.58
CA ILE A 38 12.44 14.04 -31.22
C ILE A 38 12.22 14.34 -32.71
N THR A 39 12.90 15.38 -33.21
CA THR A 39 12.99 15.68 -34.64
C THR A 39 14.35 15.28 -35.18
N ASP A 40 14.38 14.45 -36.21
CA ASP A 40 15.61 13.99 -36.86
C ASP A 40 15.59 14.28 -38.37
N ALA A 41 15.87 15.54 -38.73
CA ALA A 41 15.87 15.98 -40.13
C ALA A 41 16.97 15.31 -40.99
N HIS A 42 18.02 14.78 -40.37
CA HIS A 42 19.17 14.18 -41.05
C HIS A 42 19.20 12.65 -40.98
N GLY A 43 18.24 12.02 -40.29
CA GLY A 43 18.16 10.56 -40.16
C GLY A 43 19.38 9.94 -39.48
N ILE A 44 19.98 10.65 -38.52
CA ILE A 44 21.21 10.20 -37.84
C ILE A 44 20.95 9.44 -36.54
N ILE A 45 19.69 9.38 -36.07
CA ILE A 45 19.31 8.70 -34.84
C ILE A 45 18.96 7.24 -35.14
N SER A 46 19.58 6.32 -34.38
CA SER A 46 19.20 4.92 -34.35
C SER A 46 18.55 4.57 -33.00
N TYR A 47 17.51 3.75 -33.05
CA TYR A 47 16.78 3.31 -31.87
C TYR A 47 17.11 1.86 -31.54
N HIS A 48 17.40 1.62 -30.28
CA HIS A 48 17.72 0.30 -29.77
C HIS A 48 16.98 0.04 -28.46
N THR A 49 16.67 -1.23 -28.21
CA THR A 49 16.02 -1.71 -26.99
C THR A 49 16.76 -2.94 -26.46
N MET A 50 16.47 -3.32 -25.22
CA MET A 50 16.98 -4.56 -24.64
C MET A 50 16.01 -5.71 -24.96
N GLU A 51 16.54 -6.82 -25.44
CA GLU A 51 15.74 -8.01 -25.75
C GLU A 51 15.15 -8.62 -24.46
N VAL A 52 13.83 -8.84 -24.47
CA VAL A 52 13.08 -9.48 -23.39
C VAL A 52 12.26 -10.64 -23.95
N LEU A 53 12.44 -11.83 -23.38
CA LEU A 53 11.68 -13.02 -23.74
C LEU A 53 10.58 -13.30 -22.70
N LYS A 54 9.32 -13.24 -23.14
CA LYS A 54 8.16 -13.59 -22.33
C LYS A 54 7.91 -15.10 -22.37
N LYS A 55 7.91 -15.75 -21.19
CA LYS A 55 7.54 -17.16 -21.00
C LYS A 55 6.36 -17.25 -20.04
N GLY A 56 5.14 -17.19 -20.59
CA GLY A 56 3.94 -17.11 -19.77
C GLY A 56 3.92 -15.81 -18.97
N VAL A 57 3.99 -15.94 -17.63
CA VAL A 57 4.03 -14.82 -16.69
C VAL A 57 5.44 -14.31 -16.37
N GLU A 58 6.48 -15.09 -16.67
CA GLU A 58 7.87 -14.73 -16.40
C GLU A 58 8.51 -13.97 -17.58
N LEU A 59 9.26 -12.91 -17.29
CA LEU A 59 10.11 -12.19 -18.24
C LEU A 59 11.58 -12.58 -18.05
N ASN A 60 12.25 -12.88 -19.16
CA ASN A 60 13.69 -13.16 -19.19
C ASN A 60 14.41 -12.03 -19.93
N PHE A 61 15.11 -11.18 -19.19
CA PHE A 61 15.96 -10.13 -19.74
C PHE A 61 17.23 -10.75 -20.31
N GLN A 62 17.46 -10.58 -21.62
CA GLN A 62 18.61 -11.20 -22.29
C GLN A 62 19.89 -10.37 -22.21
N PHE A 63 19.81 -9.13 -21.71
CA PHE A 63 20.92 -8.16 -21.69
C PHE A 63 21.57 -7.94 -23.06
N ARG A 64 20.80 -8.15 -24.13
CA ARG A 64 21.22 -7.98 -25.52
C ARG A 64 20.60 -6.71 -26.07
N LEU A 65 21.43 -5.79 -26.54
CA LEU A 65 20.99 -4.60 -27.27
C LEU A 65 20.59 -5.01 -28.69
N VAL A 66 19.37 -4.69 -29.09
CA VAL A 66 18.82 -5.00 -30.42
C VAL A 66 18.19 -3.75 -31.03
N ASP A 67 18.09 -3.70 -32.35
CA ASP A 67 17.41 -2.61 -33.05
C ASP A 67 15.91 -2.62 -32.72
N GLY A 68 15.37 -1.44 -32.45
CA GLY A 68 13.95 -1.25 -32.20
C GLY A 68 13.64 -0.36 -31.01
N LEU A 69 12.37 -0.31 -30.69
CA LEU A 69 11.78 0.49 -29.63
C LEU A 69 11.05 -0.44 -28.66
N VAL A 70 10.94 -0.01 -27.42
CA VAL A 70 10.11 -0.75 -26.46
C VAL A 70 8.63 -0.48 -26.76
N ASP A 71 7.79 -1.49 -26.58
CA ASP A 71 6.33 -1.41 -26.79
C ASP A 71 5.56 -1.15 -25.48
N SER A 72 6.16 -1.49 -24.35
CA SER A 72 5.51 -1.52 -23.04
C SER A 72 6.54 -1.35 -21.93
N SER A 73 6.07 -0.90 -20.75
CA SER A 73 6.90 -0.87 -19.55
C SER A 73 6.75 -2.17 -18.75
N PHE A 74 7.82 -2.62 -18.12
CA PHE A 74 7.80 -3.80 -17.25
C PHE A 74 7.73 -3.43 -15.76
N ALA A 75 7.35 -2.20 -15.44
CA ALA A 75 7.34 -1.69 -14.06
C ALA A 75 6.45 -2.54 -13.13
N VAL A 76 5.25 -2.90 -13.60
CA VAL A 76 4.28 -3.75 -12.90
C VAL A 76 4.87 -5.12 -12.60
N TYR A 77 5.44 -5.77 -13.63
CA TYR A 77 6.11 -7.06 -13.48
C TYR A 77 7.26 -6.98 -12.46
N THR A 78 8.09 -5.93 -12.53
CA THR A 78 9.18 -5.72 -11.58
C THR A 78 8.66 -5.50 -10.16
N ALA A 79 7.58 -4.75 -9.97
CA ALA A 79 6.95 -4.54 -8.66
C ALA A 79 6.48 -5.86 -8.04
N CYS A 80 5.74 -6.68 -8.79
CA CYS A 80 5.33 -8.02 -8.34
C CYS A 80 6.55 -8.88 -7.95
N LYS A 81 7.59 -8.90 -8.79
CA LYS A 81 8.79 -9.72 -8.55
C LYS A 81 9.57 -9.27 -7.30
N MET A 82 9.50 -7.98 -6.95
CA MET A 82 10.13 -7.42 -5.75
C MET A 82 9.26 -7.57 -4.49
N GLY A 83 8.10 -8.24 -4.58
CA GLY A 83 7.23 -8.51 -3.44
C GLY A 83 6.32 -7.35 -3.06
N VAL A 84 6.04 -6.42 -3.98
CA VAL A 84 4.96 -5.45 -3.78
C VAL A 84 3.63 -6.23 -3.68
N PRO A 85 2.78 -5.94 -2.68
CA PRO A 85 1.49 -6.61 -2.51
C PRO A 85 0.62 -6.55 -3.77
N GLU A 86 -0.08 -7.65 -4.06
CA GLU A 86 -0.87 -7.82 -5.29
C GLU A 86 -2.01 -6.78 -5.39
N ASP A 87 -2.69 -6.51 -4.28
CA ASP A 87 -3.74 -5.48 -4.17
C ASP A 87 -3.23 -4.08 -4.52
N VAL A 88 -1.99 -3.75 -4.12
CA VAL A 88 -1.34 -2.47 -4.47
C VAL A 88 -0.99 -2.41 -5.95
N VAL A 89 -0.47 -3.50 -6.51
CA VAL A 89 -0.12 -3.56 -7.94
C VAL A 89 -1.37 -3.48 -8.82
N ASP A 90 -2.42 -4.21 -8.45
CA ASP A 90 -3.70 -4.20 -9.14
C ASP A 90 -4.31 -2.80 -9.11
N ARG A 91 -4.31 -2.15 -7.94
CA ARG A 91 -4.77 -0.77 -7.84
C ARG A 91 -3.93 0.20 -8.67
N ALA A 92 -2.61 0.03 -8.71
CA ALA A 92 -1.74 0.86 -9.55
C ALA A 92 -2.05 0.68 -11.05
N ASN A 93 -2.36 -0.54 -11.49
CA ASN A 93 -2.79 -0.83 -12.86
C ASN A 93 -4.14 -0.18 -13.17
N GLU A 94 -5.13 -0.28 -12.27
CA GLU A 94 -6.42 0.41 -12.44
C GLU A 94 -6.24 1.91 -12.62
N VAL A 95 -5.40 2.53 -11.79
CA VAL A 95 -5.09 3.96 -11.86
C VAL A 95 -4.41 4.29 -13.19
N TYR A 96 -3.44 3.48 -13.61
CA TYR A 96 -2.73 3.66 -14.88
C TYR A 96 -3.68 3.61 -16.07
N GLU A 97 -4.50 2.55 -16.19
CA GLU A 97 -5.44 2.38 -17.30
C GLU A 97 -6.49 3.52 -17.34
N HIS A 98 -6.95 3.97 -16.18
CA HIS A 98 -7.90 5.09 -16.10
C HIS A 98 -7.30 6.41 -16.59
N VAL A 99 -6.06 6.70 -16.18
CA VAL A 99 -5.35 7.92 -16.61
C VAL A 99 -4.98 7.84 -18.10
N CYS A 100 -4.52 6.68 -18.58
CA CYS A 100 -4.24 6.46 -20.00
C CYS A 100 -5.51 6.52 -20.86
N GLY A 101 -6.66 6.17 -20.30
CA GLY A 101 -7.97 6.37 -20.92
C GLY A 101 -8.40 7.84 -21.05
N GLY A 102 -7.65 8.78 -20.46
CA GLY A 102 -7.93 10.22 -20.49
C GLY A 102 -8.92 10.69 -19.43
N ASN A 103 -9.26 9.85 -18.46
CA ASN A 103 -10.21 10.17 -17.40
C ASN A 103 -9.51 10.90 -16.25
N ALA A 104 -10.25 11.76 -15.54
CA ALA A 104 -9.72 12.43 -14.37
C ALA A 104 -9.60 11.46 -13.18
N LEU A 105 -8.53 11.59 -12.39
CA LEU A 105 -8.34 10.77 -11.18
C LEU A 105 -9.50 10.90 -10.17
N SER A 106 -10.21 12.03 -10.17
CA SER A 106 -11.39 12.24 -9.33
C SER A 106 -12.58 11.34 -9.69
N GLU A 107 -12.60 10.76 -10.88
CA GLU A 107 -13.67 9.88 -11.37
C GLU A 107 -13.38 8.40 -11.05
N LEU A 108 -12.16 8.08 -10.61
CA LEU A 108 -11.83 6.73 -10.16
C LEU A 108 -12.60 6.43 -8.87
N PRO A 109 -13.35 5.31 -8.81
CA PRO A 109 -13.98 4.91 -7.57
C PRO A 109 -12.91 4.74 -6.48
N CYS A 110 -13.17 5.35 -5.33
CA CYS A 110 -12.45 5.05 -4.11
C CYS A 110 -12.73 3.60 -3.75
N VAL A 111 -11.68 2.81 -3.60
CA VAL A 111 -11.79 1.50 -2.95
C VAL A 111 -11.90 1.83 -1.48
N ASP A 112 -13.14 1.93 -0.99
CA ASP A 112 -13.39 2.23 0.40
C ASP A 112 -12.74 1.15 1.26
N SER A 113 -11.74 1.54 2.06
CA SER A 113 -11.29 0.65 3.11
C SER A 113 -12.45 0.37 4.06
N ASP A 114 -12.43 -0.77 4.77
CA ASP A 114 -13.45 -1.05 5.78
C ASP A 114 -13.53 0.08 6.83
N GLU A 115 -12.40 0.73 7.15
CA GLU A 115 -12.35 1.90 8.02
C GLU A 115 -13.01 3.13 7.40
N GLU A 116 -12.76 3.43 6.12
CA GLU A 116 -13.40 4.55 5.43
C GLU A 116 -14.91 4.35 5.28
N ARG A 117 -15.35 3.10 5.11
CA ARG A 117 -16.77 2.74 5.15
C ARG A 117 -17.37 3.00 6.53
N LYS A 118 -16.72 2.54 7.59
CA LYS A 118 -17.13 2.80 8.98
C LYS A 118 -17.17 4.29 9.28
N ASN A 119 -16.16 5.05 8.86
CA ASN A 119 -16.07 6.50 9.08
C ASN A 119 -17.19 7.25 8.34
N ARG A 120 -17.51 6.88 7.09
CA ARG A 120 -18.65 7.48 6.37
C ARG A 120 -19.99 7.11 7.01
N TRP A 121 -20.13 5.86 7.45
CA TRP A 121 -21.32 5.42 8.18
C TRP A 121 -21.50 6.25 9.47
N LEU A 122 -20.46 6.34 10.29
CA LEU A 122 -20.47 7.09 11.55
C LEU A 122 -20.78 8.57 11.29
N THR A 123 -20.17 9.17 10.25
CA THR A 123 -20.40 10.57 9.88
C THR A 123 -21.87 10.82 9.52
N ARG A 124 -22.46 9.97 8.67
CA ARG A 124 -23.89 10.08 8.32
C ARG A 124 -24.76 9.96 9.58
N ARG A 125 -24.43 9.03 10.45
CA ARG A 125 -25.21 8.75 11.65
C ARG A 125 -25.10 9.88 12.68
N MET A 126 -23.92 10.45 12.87
CA MET A 126 -23.72 11.66 13.66
C MET A 126 -24.53 12.84 13.12
N GLN A 127 -24.59 13.05 11.80
CA GLN A 127 -25.39 14.12 11.18
C GLN A 127 -26.89 14.00 11.50
N GLU A 128 -27.42 12.79 11.62
CA GLU A 128 -28.83 12.55 11.95
C GLU A 128 -29.16 12.89 13.42
N ILE A 129 -28.20 12.67 14.32
CA ILE A 129 -28.41 12.78 15.77
C ILE A 129 -27.98 14.16 16.29
N LEU A 130 -27.01 14.81 15.64
CA LEU A 130 -26.48 16.12 16.03
C LEU A 130 -27.58 17.15 16.37
N PRO A 131 -28.64 17.33 15.56
CA PRO A 131 -29.71 18.27 15.89
C PRO A 131 -30.46 17.93 17.19
N ARG A 132 -30.55 16.64 17.54
CA ARG A 132 -31.20 16.19 18.79
C ARG A 132 -30.29 16.42 20.00
N VAL A 133 -28.98 16.28 19.81
CA VAL A 133 -27.98 16.50 20.87
C VAL A 133 -27.77 17.99 21.15
N ASP A 134 -27.83 18.83 20.12
CA ASP A 134 -27.62 20.28 20.25
C ASP A 134 -28.67 20.94 21.17
N ASP A 135 -29.91 20.46 21.12
CA ASP A 135 -31.01 20.90 21.98
C ASP A 135 -31.13 20.08 23.29
N TRP A 136 -30.21 19.14 23.57
CA TRP A 136 -30.33 18.22 24.70
C TRP A 136 -29.89 18.86 26.03
N ASP A 137 -30.74 18.73 27.06
CA ASP A 137 -30.45 19.20 28.41
C ASP A 137 -29.71 18.11 29.21
N ILE A 138 -28.39 18.13 29.14
CA ILE A 138 -27.49 17.13 29.74
C ILE A 138 -27.64 17.08 31.27
N ASP A 139 -27.90 18.22 31.91
CA ASP A 139 -28.03 18.32 33.37
C ASP A 139 -29.31 17.62 33.87
N ARG A 140 -30.32 17.46 33.00
CA ARG A 140 -31.58 16.77 33.31
C ARG A 140 -31.60 15.30 32.92
N ASP A 141 -30.97 14.94 31.79
CA ASP A 141 -31.10 13.59 31.23
C ASP A 141 -29.79 13.10 30.59
N LEU A 142 -28.81 12.82 31.45
CA LEU A 142 -27.54 12.22 31.04
C LEU A 142 -27.71 10.78 30.53
N ASN A 143 -28.56 9.98 31.17
CA ASN A 143 -28.73 8.57 30.81
C ASN A 143 -29.42 8.43 29.45
N GLY A 144 -30.44 9.24 29.15
CA GLY A 144 -31.08 9.22 27.84
C GLY A 144 -30.14 9.65 26.70
N LEU A 145 -29.16 10.51 26.98
CA LEU A 145 -28.11 10.85 26.02
C LEU A 145 -27.15 9.68 25.78
N LEU A 146 -26.76 8.97 26.84
CA LEU A 146 -25.91 7.78 26.73
C LEU A 146 -26.60 6.66 25.95
N ASP A 147 -27.86 6.38 26.24
CA ASP A 147 -28.68 5.40 25.51
C ASP A 147 -28.78 5.77 24.02
N LEU A 148 -29.01 7.05 23.71
CA LEU A 148 -29.09 7.54 22.34
C LEU A 148 -27.76 7.34 21.58
N ILE A 149 -26.63 7.61 22.23
CA ILE A 149 -25.29 7.43 21.66
C ILE A 149 -25.02 5.94 21.43
N GLU A 150 -25.33 5.08 22.40
CA GLU A 150 -25.11 3.64 22.32
C GLU A 150 -25.97 2.98 21.22
N GLU A 151 -27.25 3.36 21.14
CA GLU A 151 -28.18 2.85 20.14
C GLU A 151 -27.89 3.35 18.72
N SER A 152 -27.18 4.47 18.60
CA SER A 152 -27.09 5.16 17.33
C SER A 152 -25.68 5.21 16.75
N LEU A 153 -24.63 5.30 17.56
CA LEU A 153 -23.24 5.47 17.10
C LEU A 153 -22.39 4.20 17.22
N LEU A 154 -22.89 3.12 17.84
CA LEU A 154 -22.21 1.82 17.92
C LEU A 154 -22.86 0.77 17.00
N GLU A 155 -22.02 0.02 16.28
CA GLU A 155 -22.46 -1.15 15.52
C GLU A 155 -22.88 -2.30 16.46
N PRO A 156 -23.75 -3.24 16.02
CA PRO A 156 -24.24 -4.34 16.87
C PRO A 156 -23.13 -5.17 17.53
N ASP A 157 -22.01 -5.35 16.85
CA ASP A 157 -20.86 -6.13 17.33
C ASP A 157 -20.07 -5.39 18.42
N GLU A 158 -20.15 -4.05 18.47
CA GLU A 158 -19.51 -3.20 19.48
C GLU A 158 -20.35 -3.08 20.76
N ARG A 159 -21.67 -3.33 20.69
CA ARG A 159 -22.58 -3.33 21.85
C ARG A 159 -22.36 -4.54 22.77
N ILE A 160 -21.86 -5.63 22.23
CA ILE A 160 -21.63 -6.87 22.99
C ILE A 160 -20.47 -6.71 23.99
N GLY A 161 -19.49 -5.85 23.68
CA GLY A 161 -18.30 -5.63 24.51
C GLY A 161 -18.48 -4.76 25.75
N GLN A 162 -19.58 -4.01 25.86
CA GLN A 162 -19.83 -3.12 27.02
C GLN A 162 -20.74 -3.77 28.08
N SER A 163 -21.53 -4.79 27.72
CA SER A 163 -22.37 -5.51 28.70
C SER A 163 -21.57 -6.35 29.70
N SER A 164 -20.35 -6.76 29.34
CA SER A 164 -19.50 -7.62 30.18
C SER A 164 -18.71 -6.86 31.25
N THR A 165 -18.73 -5.53 31.26
CA THR A 165 -17.96 -4.72 32.22
C THR A 165 -18.77 -4.21 33.41
N GLN A 166 -20.09 -4.48 33.47
CA GLN A 166 -20.93 -4.15 34.63
C GLN A 166 -21.27 -5.34 35.54
N GLU A 167 -20.93 -6.58 35.16
CA GLU A 167 -21.10 -7.76 36.04
C GLU A 167 -19.87 -8.07 36.92
N SER A 168 -18.71 -7.44 36.70
CA SER A 168 -17.47 -7.76 37.43
C SER A 168 -17.30 -7.05 38.79
N ASP A 169 -18.11 -6.03 39.11
CA ASP A 169 -17.93 -5.24 40.33
C ASP A 169 -18.68 -5.82 41.56
N SER A 170 -19.48 -6.88 41.39
CA SER A 170 -20.15 -7.58 42.51
C SER A 170 -19.46 -8.88 42.95
N GLU A 171 -18.46 -9.38 42.22
CA GLU A 171 -17.76 -10.63 42.58
C GLU A 171 -16.46 -10.41 43.36
N HIS A 172 -15.99 -9.16 43.50
CA HIS A 172 -14.69 -8.89 44.12
C HIS A 172 -14.67 -8.84 45.66
N GLU A 173 -15.83 -8.80 46.33
CA GLU A 173 -15.89 -8.82 47.80
C GLU A 173 -15.99 -10.22 48.44
N LEU A 174 -16.18 -11.30 47.66
CA LEU A 174 -16.32 -12.65 48.20
C LEU A 174 -15.04 -13.52 48.13
N ASN A 175 -13.98 -13.04 47.49
CA ASN A 175 -12.76 -13.84 47.28
C ASN A 175 -11.58 -13.50 48.21
N ILE A 176 -11.80 -12.70 49.25
CA ILE A 176 -10.76 -12.35 50.25
C ILE A 176 -10.73 -13.36 51.44
N GLN A 177 -11.56 -14.40 51.45
CA GLN A 177 -11.67 -15.31 52.61
C GLN A 177 -11.28 -16.77 52.36
N ILE A 178 -10.69 -17.11 51.21
CA ILE A 178 -10.25 -18.49 50.94
C ILE A 178 -8.86 -18.50 50.30
N GLN A 179 -7.84 -18.01 51.03
CA GLN A 179 -6.43 -18.34 50.75
C GLN A 179 -5.52 -17.98 51.95
N GLU A 180 -6.00 -18.24 53.17
CA GLU A 180 -5.11 -18.51 54.30
C GLU A 180 -5.29 -19.99 54.65
N ASN A 181 -4.32 -20.80 54.20
CA ASN A 181 -3.96 -22.16 54.62
C ASN A 181 -3.49 -22.92 53.39
N ASP A 182 -2.18 -22.90 53.15
CA ASP A 182 -1.35 -24.10 53.20
C ASP A 182 0.06 -23.70 52.73
N GLU A 183 0.89 -23.34 53.72
CA GLU A 183 2.35 -23.41 53.66
C GLU A 183 2.81 -24.88 53.78
N GLU A 184 4.08 -25.11 53.44
CA GLU A 184 4.93 -26.31 53.65
C GLU A 184 4.80 -27.41 52.54
N ASP A 185 5.86 -27.93 51.90
CA ASP A 185 7.30 -27.88 52.15
C ASP A 185 8.10 -28.50 50.98
N ALA A 186 9.42 -28.24 51.00
CA ALA A 186 10.55 -29.06 50.50
C ALA A 186 11.28 -28.69 49.18
N GLU A 187 12.40 -27.95 49.38
CA GLU A 187 13.81 -28.18 48.96
C GLU A 187 14.12 -29.55 48.27
N ASP A 188 15.09 -29.78 47.38
CA ASP A 188 16.41 -29.17 47.12
C ASP A 188 17.06 -29.82 45.85
N GLU A 189 18.23 -29.29 45.43
CA GLU A 189 19.37 -29.94 44.73
C GLU A 189 19.76 -29.60 43.27
N GLU A 190 21.09 -29.60 43.11
CA GLU A 190 22.00 -28.93 42.19
C GLU A 190 22.34 -29.68 40.87
N GLY A 191 22.94 -28.96 39.91
CA GLY A 191 24.16 -29.42 39.23
C GLY A 191 24.11 -29.91 37.77
N PRO A 192 25.23 -29.89 37.01
CA PRO A 192 25.32 -29.24 35.69
C PRO A 192 25.86 -30.13 34.52
N GLU A 193 26.23 -29.48 33.39
CA GLU A 193 27.09 -29.96 32.27
C GLU A 193 26.40 -30.85 31.18
N GLU A 194 26.73 -30.89 29.88
CA GLU A 194 27.84 -30.40 29.04
C GLU A 194 27.48 -30.55 27.53
N ARG A 195 28.03 -29.65 26.68
CA ARG A 195 28.70 -29.87 25.36
C ARG A 195 28.07 -30.56 24.12
N ASN A 196 28.30 -29.84 23.00
CA ASN A 196 28.94 -30.23 21.72
C ASN A 196 28.13 -30.75 20.51
N GLY A 197 28.51 -30.21 19.33
CA GLY A 197 28.41 -30.86 18.00
C GLY A 197 27.87 -29.94 16.91
N PHE A 198 28.64 -29.00 16.34
CA PHE A 198 29.45 -29.14 15.10
C PHE A 198 28.68 -29.56 13.82
N LEU A 199 28.77 -28.67 12.81
CA LEU A 199 28.43 -28.68 11.37
C LEU A 199 29.01 -29.90 10.57
N PRO A 200 28.79 -30.12 9.23
CA PRO A 200 28.40 -29.16 8.18
C PRO A 200 27.47 -29.66 7.02
N ALA A 201 27.32 -28.77 6.03
CA ALA A 201 26.62 -28.85 4.75
C ALA A 201 27.27 -29.75 3.68
N LEU A 202 26.43 -30.25 2.77
CA LEU A 202 26.64 -30.77 1.38
C LEU A 202 25.21 -30.74 0.76
N GLU A 203 24.89 -30.32 -0.45
CA GLU A 203 25.54 -30.02 -1.73
C GLU A 203 24.64 -29.00 -2.48
#